data_AF-A0A426S7Q5-F1
#
_entry.id   AF-A0A426S7Q5-F1
#
_cell.length_a   1.000
_cell.length_b   1.000
_cell.length_c   1.000
_cell.angle_alpha   90.00
_cell.angle_beta   90.00
_cell.angle_gamma   90.00
#
_symmetry.space_group_name_H-M   'P 1'
#
loop_
_entity.id
_entity.type
_entity.pdbx_description
1 polymer ?
#
loop_
_entity_poly.entity_id
_entity_poly.type
_entity_poly.pdbx_seq_one_letter_code
_entity_poly.pdbx_strand_id
1 'polypeptide(L)'
;MSPRRVRAETDAVGRRERPLLITVDGEAVGGNDGQTIAGVMLAAGRIGWRRGASGAARGVFCGIGVCFDCLVTVNAERDVRACRRRARDGDVVTLQSRWPGMPGTAQESGSEDR
;
A
#
# COMPACT_ATOMS: atom_id res chain seq x y z
N MET A 1 -19.54 26.37 -11.11
CA MET A 1 -18.15 26.50 -10.62
C MET A 1 -17.21 25.78 -11.57
N SER A 2 -16.23 26.47 -12.16
CA SER A 2 -15.16 25.80 -12.92
C SER A 2 -14.04 25.38 -11.96
N PRO A 3 -13.60 24.11 -11.95
CA PRO A 3 -12.52 23.67 -11.09
C PRO A 3 -11.21 24.38 -11.48
N ARG A 4 -10.50 24.92 -10.49
CA ARG A 4 -9.14 25.45 -10.66
C ARG A 4 -8.22 24.84 -9.61
N ARG A 5 -6.98 24.58 -10.01
CA ARG A 5 -5.93 24.12 -9.10
C ARG A 5 -5.48 25.29 -8.22
N VAL A 6 -5.52 25.10 -6.91
CA VAL A 6 -4.94 26.04 -5.94
C VAL A 6 -3.45 25.77 -5.87
N ARG A 7 -2.63 26.84 -5.88
CA ARG A 7 -1.17 26.72 -5.71
C ARG A 7 -0.87 26.41 -4.24
N ALA A 8 0.14 25.60 -3.97
CA ALA A 8 0.47 25.21 -2.60
C ALA A 8 0.85 26.44 -1.75
N GLU A 9 1.57 27.39 -2.35
CA GLU A 9 1.99 28.65 -1.72
C GLU A 9 0.82 29.54 -1.23
N THR A 10 -0.37 29.39 -1.83
CA THR A 10 -1.56 30.20 -1.52
C THR A 10 -2.74 29.39 -1.00
N ASP A 11 -2.53 28.11 -0.69
CA ASP A 11 -3.57 27.24 -0.14
C ASP A 11 -3.86 27.65 1.32
N ALA A 12 -5.04 28.22 1.54
CA ALA A 12 -5.50 28.64 2.87
C ALA A 12 -5.61 27.47 3.87
N VAL A 13 -5.72 26.23 3.40
CA VAL A 13 -5.70 25.03 4.26
C VAL A 13 -4.30 24.79 4.84
N GLY A 14 -3.24 25.27 4.16
CA GLY A 14 -1.88 25.21 4.65
C GLY A 14 -1.39 23.78 4.90
N ARG A 15 -1.50 22.90 3.89
CA ARG A 15 -1.09 21.49 4.01
C ARG A 15 0.38 21.41 4.43
N ARG A 16 0.64 20.90 5.64
CA ARG A 16 1.99 20.66 6.15
C ARG A 16 2.35 19.19 5.99
N GLU A 17 3.55 18.94 5.49
CA GLU A 17 4.13 17.61 5.50
C GLU A 17 4.57 17.29 6.93
N ARG A 18 3.92 16.28 7.50
CA ARG A 18 4.32 15.67 8.77
C ARG A 18 4.76 14.25 8.45
N PRO A 19 6.07 13.99 8.35
CA PRO A 19 6.57 12.67 7.98
C PRO A 19 6.08 11.60 8.96
N LEU A 20 5.81 10.41 8.42
CA LEU A 20 5.60 9.18 9.18
C LEU A 20 6.30 8.02 8.48
N LEU A 21 6.54 6.96 9.23
CA LEU A 21 7.11 5.71 8.72
C LEU A 21 6.16 4.56 9.05
N ILE A 22 5.88 3.72 8.05
CA ILE A 22 5.23 2.43 8.25
C ILE A 22 6.19 1.31 7.82
N THR A 23 5.95 0.10 8.27
CA THR A 23 6.68 -1.09 7.81
C THR A 23 5.76 -1.92 6.92
N VAL A 24 6.18 -2.26 5.70
CA VAL A 24 5.43 -3.10 4.77
C VAL A 24 6.26 -4.33 4.43
N ASP A 25 5.80 -5.52 4.85
CA ASP A 25 6.53 -6.79 4.70
C ASP A 25 7.98 -6.70 5.21
N GLY A 26 8.19 -6.01 6.33
CA GLY A 26 9.52 -5.81 6.94
C GLY A 26 10.31 -4.62 6.39
N GLU A 27 9.87 -3.99 5.31
CA GLU A 27 10.56 -2.84 4.71
C GLU A 27 9.96 -1.51 5.14
N ALA A 28 10.80 -0.55 5.52
CA ALA A 28 10.36 0.77 5.91
C ALA A 28 9.86 1.58 4.69
N VAL A 29 8.67 2.17 4.81
CA VAL A 29 8.03 2.97 3.76
C VAL A 29 7.62 4.32 4.33
N GLY A 30 8.19 5.38 3.77
CA GLY A 30 7.92 6.76 4.18
C GLY A 30 6.59 7.28 3.65
N GLY A 31 5.92 8.09 4.46
CA GLY A 31 4.69 8.77 4.11
C GLY A 31 4.52 10.07 4.88
N ASN A 32 3.33 10.65 4.75
CA ASN A 32 2.92 11.85 5.47
C ASN A 32 1.62 11.58 6.23
N ASP A 33 1.52 12.16 7.43
CA ASP A 33 0.29 12.17 8.20
C ASP A 33 -0.88 12.74 7.38
N GLY A 34 -2.06 12.17 7.61
CA GLY A 34 -3.25 12.41 6.81
C GLY A 34 -3.37 11.52 5.56
N GLN A 35 -2.30 10.85 5.10
CA GLN A 35 -2.42 9.84 4.05
C GLN A 35 -3.14 8.58 4.59
N THR A 36 -3.76 7.85 3.67
CA THR A 36 -4.18 6.47 3.95
C THR A 36 -2.99 5.53 3.74
N ILE A 37 -3.04 4.32 4.29
CA ILE A 37 -2.01 3.29 4.03
C ILE A 37 -1.86 3.08 2.52
N ALA A 38 -2.98 3.05 1.78
CA ALA A 38 -2.96 3.00 0.32
C ALA A 38 -2.20 4.17 -0.31
N GLY A 39 -2.39 5.39 0.19
CA GLY A 39 -1.69 6.58 -0.32
C GLY A 39 -0.18 6.52 -0.08
N VAL A 40 0.23 6.03 1.09
CA VAL A 40 1.65 5.81 1.42
C VAL A 40 2.26 4.77 0.48
N MET A 41 1.60 3.62 0.32
CA MET A 41 2.06 2.54 -0.55
C MET A 41 2.14 2.97 -2.03
N LEU A 42 1.14 3.72 -2.52
CA LEU A 42 1.16 4.27 -3.87
C LEU A 42 2.32 5.24 -4.10
N ALA A 43 2.59 6.14 -3.15
CA ALA A 43 3.70 7.08 -3.25
C ALA A 43 5.06 6.36 -3.29
N ALA A 44 5.14 5.17 -2.68
CA ALA A 44 6.29 4.28 -2.72
C ALA A 44 6.32 3.34 -3.93
N GLY A 45 5.43 3.51 -4.93
CA GLY A 45 5.39 2.69 -6.14
C GLY A 45 4.83 1.27 -5.95
N ARG A 46 4.27 0.94 -4.78
CA ARG A 46 3.70 -0.39 -4.50
C ARG A 46 2.24 -0.44 -4.95
N ILE A 47 1.97 -1.12 -6.06
CA ILE A 47 0.63 -1.18 -6.67
C ILE A 47 -0.09 -2.54 -6.54
N GLY A 48 0.63 -3.62 -6.17
CA GLY A 48 0.07 -4.96 -6.00
C GLY A 48 0.22 -5.45 -4.55
N TRP A 49 -0.90 -5.69 -3.87
CA TRP A 49 -0.99 -5.96 -2.42
C TRP A 49 -1.62 -7.31 -2.11
N ARG A 50 -2.39 -7.87 -3.06
CA ARG A 50 -2.90 -9.24 -3.04
C ARG A 50 -3.07 -9.77 -4.45
N ARG A 51 -3.49 -11.03 -4.56
CA ARG A 51 -3.80 -11.70 -5.83
C ARG A 51 -5.30 -11.97 -5.95
N GLY A 52 -5.86 -11.69 -7.11
CA GLY A 52 -7.23 -12.02 -7.52
C GLY A 52 -7.43 -13.53 -7.69
N ALA A 53 -8.67 -13.97 -7.95
CA ALA A 53 -8.95 -15.39 -8.21
C ALA A 53 -8.20 -15.92 -9.45
N SER A 54 -8.02 -15.07 -10.47
CA SER A 54 -7.21 -15.38 -11.67
C SER A 54 -5.71 -15.26 -11.46
N GLY A 55 -5.23 -15.00 -10.24
CA GLY A 55 -3.82 -14.75 -9.96
C GLY A 55 -3.32 -13.36 -10.35
N ALA A 56 -4.15 -12.50 -10.95
CA ALA A 56 -3.76 -11.12 -11.26
C ALA A 56 -3.48 -10.32 -9.98
N ALA A 57 -2.45 -9.46 -10.00
CA ALA A 57 -2.16 -8.54 -8.91
C ALA A 57 -3.33 -7.57 -8.67
N ARG A 58 -3.55 -7.22 -7.41
CA ARG A 58 -4.61 -6.31 -6.98
C ARG A 58 -4.08 -5.35 -5.93
N GLY A 59 -4.46 -4.09 -6.03
CA GLY A 59 -4.17 -3.04 -5.06
C GLY A 59 -5.30 -2.03 -4.99
N VAL A 60 -5.00 -0.78 -4.64
CA VAL A 60 -6.03 0.27 -4.68
C VAL A 60 -6.52 0.51 -6.10
N PHE A 61 -7.85 0.44 -6.26
CA PHE A 61 -8.55 0.73 -7.51
C PHE A 61 -9.58 1.84 -7.29
N CYS A 62 -10.63 1.57 -6.51
CA CYS A 62 -11.71 2.55 -6.30
C CYS A 62 -11.33 3.70 -5.35
N GLY A 63 -10.34 3.52 -4.47
CA GLY A 63 -9.97 4.50 -3.43
C GLY A 63 -11.02 4.77 -2.34
N ILE A 64 -12.28 4.34 -2.53
CA ILE A 64 -13.42 4.64 -1.66
C ILE A 64 -13.88 3.46 -0.79
N GLY A 65 -13.28 2.28 -0.96
CA GLY A 65 -13.52 1.09 -0.14
C GLY A 65 -14.57 0.10 -0.66
N VAL A 66 -15.18 0.33 -1.82
CA VAL A 66 -16.25 -0.53 -2.36
C VAL A 66 -15.74 -1.79 -3.08
N CYS A 67 -14.54 -1.75 -3.69
CA CYS A 67 -14.06 -2.85 -4.52
C CYS A 67 -13.33 -3.97 -3.76
N PHE A 68 -12.95 -3.73 -2.49
CA PHE A 68 -12.15 -4.66 -1.69
C PHE A 68 -10.82 -5.08 -2.32
N ASP A 69 -10.30 -4.31 -3.30
CA ASP A 69 -9.06 -4.71 -3.96
C ASP A 69 -7.77 -4.41 -3.16
N CYS A 70 -7.92 -3.56 -2.14
CA CYS A 70 -6.85 -3.00 -1.32
C CYS A 70 -6.67 -3.67 0.06
N LEU A 71 -7.01 -4.96 0.20
CA LEU A 71 -6.94 -5.63 1.50
C LEU A 71 -5.49 -5.92 1.90
N VAL A 72 -5.14 -5.54 3.13
CA VAL A 72 -3.87 -5.80 3.80
C VAL A 72 -4.11 -6.14 5.28
N THR A 73 -3.12 -6.74 5.94
CA THR A 73 -3.13 -6.88 7.40
C THR A 73 -2.43 -5.67 8.00
N VAL A 74 -2.99 -5.07 9.05
CA VAL A 74 -2.41 -3.90 9.76
C VAL A 74 -2.39 -4.18 11.25
N ASN A 75 -1.21 -4.20 11.89
CA ASN A 75 -1.06 -4.42 13.33
C ASN A 75 -1.86 -5.64 13.85
N ALA A 76 -1.78 -6.77 13.13
CA ALA A 76 -2.55 -8.01 13.33
C ALA A 76 -4.04 -7.99 12.94
N GLU A 77 -4.62 -6.85 12.59
CA GLU A 77 -5.98 -6.77 12.04
C GLU A 77 -5.96 -7.16 10.55
N ARG A 78 -6.62 -8.25 10.20
CA ARG A 78 -6.67 -8.79 8.83
C ARG A 78 -7.78 -8.14 8.00
N ASP A 79 -7.66 -8.21 6.67
CA ASP A 79 -8.68 -7.77 5.72
C ASP A 79 -9.05 -6.27 5.87
N VAL A 80 -8.06 -5.47 6.24
CA VAL A 80 -8.18 -4.03 6.35
C VAL A 80 -8.13 -3.42 4.95
N ARG A 81 -9.13 -2.61 4.62
CA ARG A 81 -9.12 -1.81 3.39
C ARG A 81 -8.11 -0.68 3.54
N ALA A 82 -6.92 -0.85 2.98
CA ALA A 82 -5.83 0.14 3.05
C ALA A 82 -6.24 1.53 2.54
N CYS A 83 -7.20 1.60 1.60
CA CYS A 83 -7.72 2.88 1.10
C CYS A 83 -8.62 3.65 2.09
N ARG A 84 -9.05 3.01 3.18
CA ARG A 84 -9.91 3.61 4.22
C ARG A 84 -9.17 3.81 5.54
N ARG A 85 -8.08 3.06 5.79
CA ARG A 85 -7.26 3.19 6.99
C ARG A 85 -6.26 4.33 6.83
N ARG A 86 -6.32 5.33 7.70
CA ARG A 86 -5.26 6.34 7.85
C ARG A 86 -3.97 5.66 8.29
N ALA A 87 -2.85 6.01 7.68
CA ALA A 87 -1.55 5.56 8.15
C ALA A 87 -1.24 6.29 9.47
N ARG A 88 -0.64 5.55 10.40
CA ARG A 88 -0.03 6.10 11.61
C ARG A 88 1.43 5.73 11.62
N ASP A 89 2.25 6.59 12.21
CA ASP A 89 3.65 6.28 12.44
C ASP A 89 3.77 4.96 13.22
N GLY A 90 4.66 4.08 12.77
CA GLY A 90 4.85 2.75 13.32
C GLY A 90 3.81 1.69 12.92
N ASP A 91 2.82 1.98 12.06
CA ASP A 91 1.92 0.93 11.55
C ASP A 91 2.74 -0.17 10.85
N VAL A 92 2.48 -1.43 11.20
CA VAL A 92 3.05 -2.62 10.55
C VAL A 92 2.00 -3.22 9.62
N VAL A 93 2.35 -3.32 8.34
CA VAL A 93 1.49 -3.75 7.25
C VAL A 93 2.06 -5.02 6.62
N THR A 94 1.20 -6.01 6.40
CA THR A 94 1.56 -7.24 5.67
C THR A 94 0.63 -7.40 4.47
N LEU A 95 1.23 -7.66 3.30
CA LEU A 95 0.47 -7.89 2.08
C LEU A 95 -0.28 -9.23 2.15
N GLN A 96 -1.52 -9.25 1.67
CA GLN A 96 -2.40 -10.41 1.80
C GLN A 96 -2.46 -11.25 0.53
N SER A 97 -1.39 -11.97 0.23
CA SER A 97 -1.43 -13.02 -0.78
C SER A 97 -2.23 -14.22 -0.26
N ARG A 98 -3.47 -14.39 -0.70
CA ARG A 98 -4.31 -15.57 -0.37
C ARG A 98 -3.90 -16.85 -1.11
N TRP A 99 -2.62 -17.01 -1.48
CA TRP A 99 -2.17 -18.21 -2.18
C TRP A 99 -1.67 -19.25 -1.16
N PRO A 100 -2.40 -20.35 -0.90
CA PRO A 100 -1.90 -21.44 -0.08
C PRO A 100 -0.94 -22.25 -0.96
N GLY A 101 0.35 -21.92 -0.89
CA GLY A 101 1.38 -22.67 -1.59
C GLY A 101 2.55 -21.81 -2.05
N MET A 102 3.39 -21.38 -1.12
CA MET A 102 4.85 -21.57 -1.25
C MET A 102 5.55 -21.29 0.09
N PRO A 103 6.41 -22.22 0.56
CA PRO A 103 7.43 -21.92 1.56
C PRO A 103 8.45 -20.94 0.97
N GLY A 104 8.94 -20.01 1.79
CA GLY A 104 10.00 -19.09 1.40
C GLY A 104 11.35 -19.80 1.31
N THR A 105 12.08 -19.56 0.22
CA THR A 105 13.45 -19.00 0.16
C THR A 105 13.97 -19.09 -1.27
N ALA A 106 14.83 -18.14 -1.64
CA ALA A 106 15.42 -17.97 -2.96
C ALA A 106 16.58 -18.94 -3.26
N GLN A 107 16.91 -19.03 -4.56
CA GLN A 107 18.19 -19.38 -5.21
C GLN A 107 18.68 -20.84 -5.20
N GLU A 108 18.86 -21.39 -6.40
CA GLU A 108 20.20 -21.70 -6.93
C GLU A 108 20.19 -21.68 -8.47
N SER A 109 21.15 -20.93 -9.00
CA SER A 109 21.57 -20.86 -10.39
C SER A 109 22.51 -22.01 -10.72
N GLY A 110 22.27 -22.73 -11.82
CA GLY A 110 23.23 -23.62 -12.50
C GLY A 110 22.59 -24.08 -13.82
N SER A 111 22.93 -23.51 -14.98
CA SER A 111 24.10 -23.77 -15.83
C SER A 111 24.08 -25.13 -16.53
N GLU A 112 24.08 -25.05 -17.86
CA GLU A 112 24.55 -25.97 -18.91
C GLU A 112 24.03 -27.42 -19.07
N ASP A 113 23.56 -27.64 -20.31
CA ASP A 113 23.90 -28.74 -21.23
C ASP A 113 23.14 -30.09 -21.15
N ARG A 114 22.21 -30.28 -22.11
CA ARG A 114 22.10 -31.46 -23.00
C ARG A 114 20.98 -31.33 -24.04
#